data_AF-A0A4Y8IKP5-F1
#
_entry.id   AF-A0A4Y8IKP5-F1
#
_cell.length_a   1.000
_cell.length_b   1.000
_cell.length_c   1.000
_cell.angle_alpha   90.00
_cell.angle_beta   90.00
_cell.angle_gamma   90.00
#
_symmetry.space_group_name_H-M   'P 1'
#
loop_
_entity.id
_entity.type
_entity.pdbx_description
1 polymer ?
#
loop_
_entity_poly.entity_id
_entity_poly.type
_entity_poly.pdbx_seq_one_letter_code
_entity_poly.pdbx_strand_id
1 'polypeptide(L)'
;MDELKETINLLLKNVSNSYNLLLSLAAFYTGINILTGTGVFSEFPQEWVGKIPFNSWESIAIFGILIFGFGNAIAAIYGFIKKGRKIFIMTLIMGVLFLSCMVLQIILLDEVFLATVQFILASSLQLFLGLVGLVKTRLISN
;
A
#
# COMPACT_ATOMS: atom_id res chain seq x y z
N MET A 1 -0.88 -34.65 -1.29
CA MET A 1 -1.09 -33.65 -0.22
C MET A 1 -0.05 -32.54 -0.28
N ASP A 2 1.21 -32.83 -0.59
CA ASP A 2 2.27 -31.80 -0.69
C ASP A 2 2.16 -30.92 -1.94
N GLU A 3 1.75 -31.49 -3.08
CA GLU A 3 1.47 -30.72 -4.31
C GLU A 3 0.40 -29.64 -4.09
N LEU A 4 -0.70 -29.98 -3.40
CA LEU A 4 -1.76 -29.02 -3.06
C LEU A 4 -1.24 -27.87 -2.18
N LYS A 5 -0.37 -28.16 -1.19
CA LYS A 5 0.23 -27.14 -0.32
C LYS A 5 1.14 -26.21 -1.11
N GLU A 6 1.91 -26.75 -2.04
CA GLU A 6 2.78 -25.98 -2.92
C GLU A 6 1.98 -25.06 -3.86
N THR A 7 0.92 -25.57 -4.49
CA THR A 7 0.02 -24.78 -5.34
C THR A 7 -0.61 -23.62 -4.57
N ILE A 8 -1.13 -23.87 -3.36
CA ILE A 8 -1.75 -22.83 -2.52
C ILE A 8 -0.73 -21.75 -2.16
N ASN A 9 0.50 -22.12 -1.80
CA ASN A 9 1.57 -21.16 -1.49
C ASN A 9 1.93 -20.30 -2.70
N LEU A 10 2.05 -20.93 -3.88
CA LEU A 10 2.34 -20.21 -5.12
C LEU A 10 1.23 -19.22 -5.43
N LEU A 11 -0.03 -19.63 -5.28
CA LEU A 11 -1.20 -18.79 -5.52
C LEU A 11 -1.23 -17.60 -4.55
N LEU A 12 -1.04 -17.83 -3.25
CA LEU A 12 -1.04 -16.77 -2.23
C LEU A 12 0.09 -15.75 -2.47
N LYS A 13 1.27 -16.23 -2.87
CA LYS A 13 2.38 -15.37 -3.26
C LYS A 13 2.00 -14.51 -4.47
N ASN A 14 1.44 -15.12 -5.51
CA ASN A 14 1.06 -14.40 -6.72
C ASN A 14 -0.03 -13.36 -6.45
N VAL A 15 -1.04 -13.70 -5.64
CA VAL A 15 -2.07 -12.74 -5.19
C VAL A 15 -1.43 -11.57 -4.45
N SER A 16 -0.53 -11.84 -3.50
CA SER A 16 0.17 -10.79 -2.75
C SER A 16 1.02 -9.90 -3.67
N ASN A 17 1.73 -10.47 -4.64
CA ASN A 17 2.55 -9.72 -5.59
C ASN A 17 1.69 -8.84 -6.49
N SER A 18 0.64 -9.41 -7.08
CA SER A 18 -0.30 -8.67 -7.93
C SER A 18 -0.97 -7.54 -7.14
N TYR A 19 -1.30 -7.77 -5.87
CA TYR A 19 -1.87 -6.74 -5.01
C TYR A 19 -0.90 -5.58 -4.76
N ASN A 20 0.36 -5.86 -4.42
CA ASN A 20 1.39 -4.80 -4.31
C ASN A 20 1.57 -4.06 -5.66
N LEU A 21 1.59 -4.78 -6.78
CA LEU A 21 1.68 -4.15 -8.10
C LEU A 21 0.49 -3.22 -8.38
N LEU A 22 -0.73 -3.65 -8.06
CA LEU A 22 -1.93 -2.83 -8.20
C LEU A 22 -1.86 -1.56 -7.33
N LEU A 23 -1.43 -1.68 -6.07
CA LEU A 23 -1.27 -0.52 -5.19
C LEU A 23 -0.20 0.46 -5.71
N SER A 24 0.89 -0.07 -6.26
CA SER A 24 1.94 0.73 -6.89
C SER A 24 1.38 1.51 -8.08
N LEU A 25 0.71 0.83 -9.02
CA LEU A 25 0.10 1.45 -10.19
C LEU A 25 -0.97 2.48 -9.79
N ALA A 26 -1.79 2.18 -8.79
CA ALA A 26 -2.78 3.11 -8.26
C ALA A 26 -2.10 4.37 -7.68
N ALA A 27 -1.02 4.23 -6.91
CA ALA A 27 -0.28 5.37 -6.37
C ALA A 27 0.35 6.23 -7.48
N PHE A 28 0.92 5.61 -8.52
CA PHE A 28 1.41 6.36 -9.69
C PHE A 28 0.28 7.07 -10.43
N TYR A 29 -0.82 6.38 -10.73
CA TYR A 29 -1.95 6.95 -11.44
C TYR A 29 -2.58 8.12 -10.68
N THR A 30 -2.89 7.93 -9.40
CA THR A 30 -3.46 8.97 -8.54
C THR A 30 -2.48 10.12 -8.36
N GLY A 31 -1.20 9.84 -8.10
CA GLY A 31 -0.18 10.88 -7.94
C GLY A 31 0.01 11.73 -9.20
N ILE A 32 0.04 11.12 -10.39
CA ILE A 32 0.11 11.85 -11.65
C ILE A 32 -1.14 12.72 -11.88
N ASN A 33 -2.33 12.19 -11.56
CA ASN A 33 -3.56 12.99 -11.66
C ASN A 33 -3.55 14.19 -10.71
N ILE A 34 -3.01 14.03 -9.51
CA ILE A 34 -2.83 15.15 -8.57
C ILE A 34 -1.82 16.17 -9.14
N LEU A 35 -0.68 15.71 -9.66
CA LEU A 35 0.36 16.59 -10.22
C LEU A 35 -0.08 17.36 -11.47
N THR A 36 -1.06 16.86 -12.21
CA THR A 36 -1.62 17.58 -13.37
C THR A 36 -2.63 18.66 -12.93
N GLY A 37 -2.95 18.77 -11.64
CA GLY A 37 -3.80 19.84 -11.08
C GLY A 37 -5.24 19.83 -11.59
N THR A 38 -5.71 18.69 -12.10
CA THR A 38 -7.04 18.59 -12.72
C THR A 38 -8.13 18.33 -11.68
N GLY A 39 -9.31 18.94 -11.89
CA GLY A 39 -10.50 18.69 -11.06
C GLY A 39 -10.33 19.16 -9.61
N VAL A 40 -10.56 18.26 -8.66
CA VAL A 40 -10.58 18.54 -7.20
C VAL A 40 -9.21 18.93 -6.62
N PHE A 41 -8.14 18.88 -7.42
CA PHE A 41 -6.77 19.21 -7.01
C PHE A 41 -6.33 20.61 -7.45
N SER A 42 -7.25 21.48 -7.89
CA SER A 42 -6.92 22.83 -8.36
C SER A 42 -6.44 23.75 -7.23
N GLU A 43 -6.98 23.59 -6.02
CA GLU A 43 -6.63 24.41 -4.85
C GLU A 43 -6.37 23.52 -3.65
N PHE A 44 -5.27 23.78 -2.93
CA PHE A 44 -4.94 23.08 -1.70
C PHE A 44 -5.77 23.64 -0.53
N PRO A 45 -6.46 22.77 0.25
CA PRO A 45 -7.30 23.21 1.35
C PRO A 45 -6.50 24.02 2.39
N GLN A 46 -6.91 25.25 2.65
CA GLN A 46 -6.19 26.14 3.58
C GLN A 46 -6.28 25.63 5.02
N GLU A 47 -7.36 24.93 5.35
CA GLU A 47 -7.58 24.28 6.64
C GLU A 47 -6.59 23.14 6.95
N TRP A 48 -5.89 22.61 5.94
CA TRP A 48 -4.86 21.57 6.11
C TRP A 48 -3.48 22.17 6.40
N VAL A 49 -3.25 23.43 6.00
CA VAL A 49 -1.97 24.12 6.20
C VAL A 49 -1.68 24.24 7.69
N GLY A 50 -0.52 23.75 8.12
CA GLY A 50 -0.11 23.74 9.53
C GLY A 50 -0.70 22.60 10.37
N LYS A 51 -1.64 21.80 9.84
CA LYS A 51 -2.12 20.57 10.50
C LYS A 51 -1.37 19.33 10.03
N ILE A 52 -1.15 19.21 8.72
CA ILE A 52 -0.40 18.10 8.11
C ILE A 52 0.97 18.57 7.63
N PRO A 53 1.96 17.68 7.49
CA PRO A 53 3.32 18.04 7.08
C PRO A 53 3.43 18.34 5.57
N PHE A 54 2.39 18.90 4.97
CA PHE A 54 2.30 19.22 3.55
C PHE A 54 1.58 20.55 3.36
N ASN A 55 2.09 21.37 2.44
CA ASN A 55 1.52 22.68 2.11
C ASN A 55 0.98 22.74 0.67
N SER A 56 1.00 21.62 -0.06
CA SER A 56 0.55 21.56 -1.45
C SER A 56 0.15 20.14 -1.87
N TRP A 57 -0.68 20.05 -2.91
CA TRP A 57 -1.11 18.78 -3.51
C TRP A 57 0.06 18.03 -4.15
N GLU A 58 0.98 18.74 -4.79
CA GLU A 58 2.17 18.16 -5.42
C GLU A 58 3.06 17.47 -4.40
N SER A 59 3.20 18.06 -3.20
CA SER A 59 3.99 17.48 -2.11
C SER A 59 3.40 16.14 -1.65
N ILE A 60 2.08 16.07 -1.51
CA ILE A 60 1.36 14.83 -1.18
C ILE A 60 1.50 13.80 -2.31
N ALA A 61 1.38 14.23 -3.56
CA ALA A 61 1.50 13.36 -4.72
C ALA A 61 2.88 12.74 -4.85
N ILE A 62 3.94 13.55 -4.72
CA ILE A 62 5.33 13.09 -4.74
C ILE A 62 5.57 12.12 -3.60
N PHE A 63 5.11 12.43 -2.39
CA PHE A 63 5.21 11.51 -1.25
C PHE A 63 4.53 10.17 -1.53
N GLY A 64 3.28 10.21 -2.03
CA GLY A 64 2.51 9.01 -2.36
C GLY A 64 3.19 8.15 -3.43
N ILE A 65 3.70 8.76 -4.49
CA ILE A 65 4.46 8.07 -5.55
C ILE A 65 5.75 7.47 -5.01
N LEU A 66 6.54 8.25 -4.27
CA LEU A 66 7.84 7.79 -3.77
C LEU A 66 7.70 6.64 -2.78
N ILE A 67 6.79 6.77 -1.82
CA ILE A 67 6.66 5.80 -0.75
C ILE A 67 5.78 4.62 -1.18
N PHE A 68 4.57 4.87 -1.67
CA PHE A 68 3.62 3.81 -1.99
C PHE A 68 3.72 3.34 -3.44
N GLY A 69 4.06 4.22 -4.39
CA GLY A 69 4.35 3.81 -5.77
C GLY A 69 5.59 2.92 -5.82
N PHE A 70 6.77 3.47 -5.54
CA PHE A 70 8.01 2.70 -5.62
C PHE A 70 8.13 1.62 -4.54
N GLY A 71 7.70 1.88 -3.30
CA GLY A 71 7.78 0.87 -2.23
C GLY A 71 7.02 -0.41 -2.57
N ASN A 72 5.78 -0.29 -3.07
CA ASN A 72 5.01 -1.44 -3.51
C ASN A 72 5.54 -2.04 -4.82
N ALA A 73 6.11 -1.24 -5.74
CA ALA A 73 6.77 -1.77 -6.94
C ALA A 73 7.96 -2.67 -6.57
N ILE A 74 8.80 -2.22 -5.64
CA ILE A 74 9.95 -2.97 -5.15
C ILE A 74 9.49 -4.29 -4.51
N ALA A 75 8.44 -4.24 -3.67
CA ALA A 75 7.85 -5.45 -3.10
C ALA A 75 7.36 -6.42 -4.19
N ALA A 76 6.59 -5.94 -5.17
CA ALA A 76 6.06 -6.76 -6.26
C ALA A 76 7.18 -7.38 -7.11
N ILE A 77 8.14 -6.58 -7.58
CA ILE A 77 9.29 -7.02 -8.39
C ILE A 77 10.09 -8.07 -7.61
N TYR A 78 10.37 -7.80 -6.33
CA TYR A 78 11.06 -8.76 -5.47
C TYR A 78 10.30 -10.08 -5.37
N GLY A 79 8.98 -10.04 -5.20
CA GLY A 79 8.14 -11.23 -5.08
C GLY A 79 8.00 -12.05 -6.37
N PHE A 80 8.10 -11.41 -7.54
CA PHE A 80 8.14 -12.11 -8.83
C PHE A 80 9.50 -12.77 -9.08
N ILE A 81 10.60 -12.09 -8.75
CA ILE A 81 11.96 -12.59 -9.01
C ILE A 81 12.41 -13.62 -7.97
N LYS A 82 12.16 -13.36 -6.68
CA LYS A 82 12.68 -14.17 -5.58
C LYS A 82 11.60 -15.06 -4.98
N LYS A 83 11.99 -16.29 -4.61
CA LYS A 83 11.14 -17.22 -3.84
C LYS A 83 11.42 -17.03 -2.34
N GLY A 84 10.36 -17.00 -1.53
CA GLY A 84 10.47 -17.13 -0.08
C GLY A 84 9.64 -16.12 0.71
N ARG A 85 9.67 -16.27 2.05
CA ARG A 85 8.79 -15.54 2.99
C ARG A 85 8.97 -14.02 3.03
N LYS A 86 10.10 -13.51 2.53
CA LYS A 86 10.47 -12.09 2.61
C LYS A 86 9.45 -11.18 1.93
N ILE A 87 8.79 -11.66 0.87
CA ILE A 87 7.71 -10.92 0.20
C ILE A 87 6.54 -10.59 1.12
N PHE A 88 6.14 -11.54 1.97
CA PHE A 88 5.03 -11.33 2.90
C PHE A 88 5.42 -10.35 4.02
N ILE A 89 6.70 -10.35 4.44
CA ILE A 89 7.24 -9.34 5.36
C ILE A 89 7.18 -7.94 4.72
N MET A 90 7.63 -7.81 3.46
CA MET A 90 7.58 -6.53 2.74
C MET A 90 6.15 -6.04 2.57
N THR A 91 5.23 -6.94 2.21
CA THR A 91 3.78 -6.66 2.09
C THR A 91 3.21 -6.15 3.42
N LEU A 92 3.60 -6.77 4.54
CA LEU A 92 3.22 -6.32 5.88
C LEU A 92 3.76 -4.94 6.22
N ILE A 93 5.05 -4.70 5.99
CA ILE A 93 5.68 -3.40 6.27
C ILE A 93 4.99 -2.30 5.48
N MET A 94 4.73 -2.52 4.19
CA MET A 94 4.00 -1.58 3.35
C MET A 94 2.57 -1.35 3.83
N GLY A 95 1.87 -2.41 4.23
CA GLY A 95 0.52 -2.31 4.79
C GLY A 95 0.47 -1.54 6.11
N VAL A 96 1.43 -1.77 7.02
CA VAL A 96 1.53 -1.05 8.30
C VAL A 96 1.82 0.43 8.04
N LEU A 97 2.78 0.72 7.16
CA LEU A 97 3.11 2.09 6.78
C LEU A 97 1.90 2.81 6.19
N PHE A 98 1.19 2.14 5.28
CA PHE A 98 0.02 2.72 4.61
C PHE A 98 -1.12 2.99 5.58
N LEU A 99 -1.44 2.03 6.45
CA LEU A 99 -2.46 2.20 7.49
C LEU A 99 -2.07 3.32 8.48
N SER A 100 -0.80 3.37 8.87
CA SER A 100 -0.30 4.41 9.80
C SER A 100 -0.46 5.81 9.22
N CYS A 101 -0.18 6.00 7.92
CA CYS A 101 -0.43 7.28 7.26
C CYS A 101 -1.91 7.67 7.27
N MET A 102 -2.84 6.72 7.08
CA MET A 102 -4.27 7.01 7.13
C MET A 102 -4.75 7.35 8.55
N VAL A 103 -4.27 6.62 9.56
CA VAL A 103 -4.58 6.93 10.97
C VAL A 103 -4.03 8.30 11.35
N LEU A 104 -2.80 8.63 10.93
CA LEU A 104 -2.23 9.96 11.17
C LEU A 104 -3.03 11.06 10.47
N GLN A 105 -3.48 10.85 9.23
CA GLN A 105 -4.33 11.81 8.55
C GLN A 105 -5.62 12.09 9.34
N ILE A 106 -6.29 11.05 9.85
CA ILE A 106 -7.51 11.20 10.67
C ILE A 106 -7.20 12.00 11.94
N ILE A 107 -6.11 11.68 12.63
CA ILE A 107 -5.72 12.37 13.88
C ILE A 107 -5.39 13.85 13.61
N LEU A 108 -4.65 14.15 12.55
CA LEU A 108 -4.18 15.49 12.25
C LEU A 108 -5.28 16.40 11.70
N LEU A 109 -6.20 15.86 10.91
CA LEU A 109 -7.29 16.62 10.32
C LEU A 109 -8.58 16.60 11.15
N ASP A 110 -8.70 15.67 12.11
CA ASP A 110 -9.91 15.38 12.89
C ASP A 110 -11.13 15.04 12.01
N GLU A 111 -10.86 14.52 10.81
CA GLU A 111 -11.84 14.28 9.76
C GLU A 111 -11.59 12.95 9.05
N VAL A 112 -12.69 12.24 8.77
CA VAL A 112 -12.67 10.98 8.01
C VAL A 112 -13.26 11.22 6.62
N PHE A 113 -12.39 11.30 5.62
CA PHE A 113 -12.81 11.41 4.23
C PHE A 113 -13.18 10.05 3.64
N LEU A 114 -14.01 10.05 2.59
CA LEU A 114 -14.37 8.81 1.88
C LEU A 114 -13.13 8.10 1.31
N ALA A 115 -12.17 8.87 0.77
CA ALA A 115 -10.91 8.33 0.29
C ALA A 115 -10.10 7.66 1.42
N THR A 116 -10.11 8.22 2.63
CA THR A 116 -9.43 7.64 3.81
C THR A 116 -9.98 6.25 4.12
N VAL A 117 -11.30 6.07 4.09
CA VAL A 117 -11.92 4.76 4.33
C VAL A 117 -11.48 3.74 3.26
N GLN A 118 -11.42 4.15 1.99
CA GLN A 118 -10.97 3.29 0.89
C GLN A 118 -9.49 2.88 1.07
N PHE A 119 -8.63 3.80 1.48
CA PHE A 119 -7.22 3.52 1.76
C PHE A 119 -7.01 2.65 3.02
N ILE A 120 -7.86 2.79 4.05
CA ILE A 120 -7.86 1.87 5.20
C ILE A 120 -8.24 0.46 4.77
N LEU A 121 -9.25 0.29 3.92
CA LEU A 121 -9.61 -1.03 3.38
C LEU A 121 -8.47 -1.63 2.56
N ALA A 122 -7.83 -0.82 1.71
CA ALA A 122 -6.69 -1.26 0.92
C ALA A 122 -5.51 -1.71 1.79
N SER A 123 -5.10 -0.88 2.75
CA SER A 123 -4.02 -1.25 3.68
C SER A 123 -4.38 -2.46 4.56
N SER A 124 -5.64 -2.58 5.00
CA SER A 124 -6.11 -3.75 5.77
C SER A 124 -6.03 -5.04 4.97
N LEU A 125 -6.41 -5.01 3.69
CA LEU A 125 -6.25 -6.16 2.79
C LEU A 125 -4.77 -6.49 2.58
N GLN A 126 -3.91 -5.48 2.44
CA GLN A 126 -2.46 -5.68 2.34
C GLN A 126 -1.90 -6.40 3.57
N LEU A 127 -2.29 -5.94 4.77
CA LEU A 127 -1.90 -6.56 6.04
C LEU A 127 -2.39 -8.00 6.13
N PHE A 128 -3.65 -8.25 5.77
CA PHE A 128 -4.22 -9.58 5.77
C PHE A 128 -3.44 -10.55 4.88
N LEU A 129 -3.15 -10.15 3.63
CA LEU A 129 -2.37 -10.97 2.69
C LEU A 129 -0.97 -11.29 3.23
N GLY A 130 -0.28 -10.29 3.79
CA GLY A 130 1.04 -10.49 4.36
C GLY A 130 1.02 -11.39 5.62
N LEU A 131 0.04 -11.25 6.50
CA LEU A 131 -0.12 -12.12 7.68
C LEU A 131 -0.42 -13.56 7.30
N VAL A 132 -1.41 -13.79 6.42
CA VAL A 132 -1.77 -15.13 5.97
C VAL A 132 -0.58 -15.80 5.28
N GLY A 133 0.16 -15.05 4.45
CA GLY A 133 1.38 -15.51 3.80
C GLY A 133 2.47 -15.96 4.78
N LEU A 134 2.72 -15.19 5.84
CA LEU A 134 3.70 -15.56 6.86
C LEU A 134 3.29 -16.79 7.65
N VAL A 135 2.03 -16.86 8.10
CA VAL A 135 1.53 -18.00 8.87
C VAL A 135 1.62 -19.28 8.04
N LYS A 136 1.16 -19.25 6.78
CA LYS A 136 1.24 -20.42 5.89
C LYS A 136 2.66 -20.85 5.60
N THR A 137 3.56 -19.91 5.31
CA THR A 137 4.96 -20.26 5.01
C THR A 137 5.65 -20.88 6.21
N ARG A 138 5.33 -20.43 7.43
CA ARG A 138 5.87 -20.99 8.68
C ARG A 138 5.35 -22.40 8.97
N LEU A 139 4.07 -22.66 8.70
CA LEU A 139 3.46 -23.98 8.89
C LEU A 139 3.99 -25.06 7.93
N ILE A 140 4.58 -24.65 6.80
CA ILE A 140 5.09 -25.57 5.78
C ILE A 140 6.60 -25.82 5.95
N SER A 141 7.32 -24.92 6.64
CA SER A 141 8.73 -25.10 6.97
C SER A 141 8.99 -26.01 8.18
N ASN A 142 7.94 -26.32 8.95
CA ASN A 142 7.97 -27.19 10.13
C ASN A 142 7.30 -28.53 9.80
#